data_AF-A0A7C4F709-F1
#
_entry.id   AF-A0A7C4F709-F1
#
_cell.length_a   1.000
_cell.length_b   1.000
_cell.length_c   1.000
_cell.angle_alpha   90.00
_cell.angle_beta   90.00
_cell.angle_gamma   90.00
#
_symmetry.space_group_name_H-M   'P 1'
#
loop_
_entity.id
_entity.type
_entity.pdbx_description
1 polymer ?
#
loop_
_entity_poly.entity_id
_entity_poly.type
_entity_poly.pdbx_seq_one_letter_code
_entity_poly.pdbx_strand_id
1 'polypeptide(L)'
;GLRMDASPFRLVKGFLSAWTINNPQVIENIFSEKASIDTVDTTIFKISGLSKEVVLINPSIHFGPFKDVGSSKLPYYLEEELGDNYGVMVFHTPCSHDRNIVKSQAAKNIALKLTSAVKSREGYEEINLQKIHRIVKDSWSLFTLRFNNGLLVFIHNHIFGNDDLPYILQKIAETYREKLNLKFIQVIDSHSFKGLENINIEALASGIDEAANINSSKAVRVMAGYGEAEINGYCRGICRNIVKALTLRIDDEVYLIIYIYGNNMDGKYREKLIKTVKEDFKVSDIEVTTPDDHSCAATSIESPYYIVRECPYLTEAVRKAVENSIKNTSTVKIEFKKVSISNVELMGGYVWKLLKALEEIGGKAFKLLFTSIILTYISTYIINYLLAKG
;
A
#
# COMPACT_ATOMS: atom_id res chain seq x y z
N GLY A 1 18.53 -0.90 28.53
CA GLY A 1 19.33 -1.69 27.57
C GLY A 1 18.53 -2.87 27.12
N LEU A 2 18.15 -2.95 25.85
CA LEU A 2 17.43 -4.08 25.28
C LEU A 2 18.40 -5.27 25.16
N ARG A 3 18.15 -6.35 25.92
CA ARG A 3 18.77 -7.65 25.61
C ARG A 3 18.15 -8.14 24.31
N MET A 4 18.89 -8.01 23.21
CA MET A 4 18.55 -8.69 21.96
C MET A 4 18.92 -10.16 22.13
N ASP A 5 17.93 -11.05 22.16
CA ASP A 5 18.16 -12.50 22.22
C ASP A 5 18.74 -13.05 20.90
N ALA A 6 18.63 -12.28 19.81
CA ALA A 6 19.31 -12.55 18.56
C ALA A 6 20.68 -11.87 18.54
N SER A 7 21.74 -12.63 18.24
CA SER A 7 23.09 -12.07 18.04
C SER A 7 23.02 -10.93 17.02
N PRO A 8 23.42 -9.68 17.36
CA PRO A 8 23.41 -8.54 16.45
C PRO A 8 24.13 -8.83 15.13
N PHE A 9 25.17 -9.67 15.17
CA PHE A 9 25.88 -10.13 13.98
C PHE A 9 25.01 -10.97 13.04
N ARG A 10 24.14 -11.85 13.56
CA ARG A 10 23.21 -12.64 12.73
C ARG A 10 22.22 -11.72 12.00
N LEU A 11 21.69 -10.71 12.68
CA LEU A 11 20.75 -9.74 12.11
C LEU A 11 21.39 -8.91 11.00
N VAL A 12 22.59 -8.35 11.23
CA VAL A 12 23.34 -7.60 10.21
C VAL A 12 23.69 -8.49 9.02
N LYS A 13 24.16 -9.73 9.27
CA LYS A 13 24.44 -10.70 8.20
C LYS A 13 23.19 -11.02 7.37
N GLY A 14 22.04 -11.21 8.02
CA GLY A 14 20.77 -11.46 7.34
C GLY A 14 20.34 -10.27 6.49
N PHE A 15 20.39 -9.06 7.04
CA PHE A 15 20.10 -7.84 6.32
C PHE A 15 21.00 -7.67 5.09
N LEU A 16 22.32 -7.80 5.25
CA LEU A 16 23.26 -7.68 4.14
C LEU A 16 23.02 -8.76 3.08
N SER A 17 22.71 -10.00 3.46
CA SER A 17 22.35 -11.07 2.53
C SER A 17 21.11 -10.74 1.69
N ALA A 18 20.04 -10.26 2.33
CA ALA A 18 18.84 -9.82 1.62
C ALA A 18 19.12 -8.61 0.74
N TRP A 19 19.95 -7.69 1.21
CA TRP A 19 20.21 -6.42 0.55
C TRP A 19 21.17 -6.53 -0.64
N THR A 20 22.27 -7.29 -0.55
CA THR A 20 23.32 -7.30 -1.58
C THR A 20 23.15 -8.42 -2.61
N ILE A 21 22.64 -9.58 -2.20
CA ILE A 21 22.52 -10.77 -3.06
C ILE A 21 21.08 -11.30 -3.17
N ASN A 22 20.08 -10.51 -2.74
CA ASN A 22 18.65 -10.86 -2.78
C ASN A 22 18.36 -12.25 -2.18
N ASN A 23 18.99 -12.56 -1.04
CA ASN A 23 18.72 -13.78 -0.29
C ASN A 23 18.09 -13.44 1.07
N PRO A 24 16.74 -13.40 1.15
CA PRO A 24 16.03 -13.02 2.37
C PRO A 24 16.00 -14.13 3.43
N GLN A 25 16.33 -15.38 3.10
CA GLN A 25 16.11 -16.54 3.97
C GLN A 25 16.77 -16.40 5.35
N VAL A 26 17.98 -15.83 5.40
CA VAL A 26 18.72 -15.67 6.66
C VAL A 26 17.97 -14.73 7.61
N ILE A 27 17.49 -13.59 7.12
CA ILE A 27 16.78 -12.61 7.96
C ILE A 27 15.36 -13.09 8.29
N GLU A 28 14.67 -13.71 7.33
CA GLU A 28 13.34 -14.28 7.53
C GLU A 28 13.34 -15.38 8.60
N ASN A 29 14.37 -16.23 8.63
CA ASN A 29 14.50 -17.26 9.68
C ASN A 29 14.69 -16.64 11.07
N ILE A 30 15.44 -15.55 11.18
CA ILE A 30 15.61 -14.83 12.47
C ILE A 30 14.28 -14.21 12.90
N PHE A 31 13.53 -13.62 11.96
CA PHE A 31 12.21 -13.06 12.25
C PHE A 31 11.19 -14.14 12.64
N SER A 32 11.26 -15.32 12.02
CA SER A 32 10.40 -16.46 12.31
C SER A 32 10.55 -16.98 13.73
N GLU A 33 11.76 -16.92 14.32
CA GLU A 33 12.03 -17.32 15.72
C GLU A 33 11.18 -16.53 16.74
N LYS A 34 10.68 -15.34 16.38
CA LYS A 34 9.92 -14.44 17.25
C LYS A 34 8.59 -13.98 16.64
N ALA A 35 8.13 -14.69 15.61
CA ALA A 35 6.89 -14.40 14.93
C ALA A 35 5.67 -14.63 15.83
N SER A 36 4.63 -13.83 15.62
CA SER A 36 3.29 -14.11 16.13
C SER A 36 2.48 -14.85 15.07
N ILE A 37 1.68 -15.83 15.48
CA ILE A 37 0.75 -16.52 14.58
C ILE A 37 -0.61 -15.85 14.69
N ASP A 38 -1.19 -15.46 13.56
CA ASP A 38 -2.53 -14.85 13.51
C ASP A 38 -3.28 -15.23 12.23
N THR A 39 -4.54 -14.81 12.13
CA THR A 39 -5.34 -14.86 10.92
C THR A 39 -5.19 -13.58 10.11
N VAL A 40 -5.10 -13.73 8.80
CA VAL A 40 -5.22 -12.63 7.84
C VAL A 40 -6.58 -12.70 7.19
N ASP A 41 -7.37 -11.66 7.40
CA ASP A 41 -8.61 -11.42 6.66
C ASP A 41 -8.32 -10.56 5.43
N THR A 42 -8.99 -10.86 4.32
CA THR A 42 -8.90 -10.12 3.06
C THR A 42 -10.30 -9.94 2.49
N THR A 43 -10.66 -8.70 2.17
CA THR A 43 -11.89 -8.38 1.43
C THR A 43 -11.54 -8.12 -0.03
N ILE A 44 -12.13 -8.91 -0.93
CA ILE A 44 -11.95 -8.81 -2.38
C ILE A 44 -13.21 -8.23 -2.99
N PHE A 45 -13.09 -7.18 -3.79
CA PHE A 45 -14.16 -6.71 -4.66
C PHE A 45 -13.81 -7.04 -6.10
N LYS A 46 -14.81 -7.47 -6.87
CA LYS A 46 -14.69 -7.78 -8.29
C LYS A 46 -15.67 -6.89 -9.06
N ILE A 47 -15.16 -6.22 -10.07
CA ILE A 47 -15.91 -5.35 -10.97
C ILE A 47 -15.85 -5.99 -12.36
N SER A 48 -16.96 -6.59 -12.77
CA SER A 48 -17.11 -7.29 -14.06
C SER A 48 -17.94 -6.46 -15.03
N GLY A 49 -17.81 -6.72 -16.33
CA GLY A 49 -18.46 -5.96 -17.42
C GLY A 49 -17.54 -4.97 -18.14
N LEU A 50 -16.27 -4.94 -17.77
CA LEU A 50 -15.18 -4.20 -18.41
C LEU A 50 -14.44 -5.11 -19.41
N SER A 51 -13.60 -4.53 -20.26
CA SER A 51 -12.67 -5.29 -21.13
C SER A 51 -11.66 -6.13 -20.31
N LYS A 52 -11.29 -5.61 -19.14
CA LYS A 52 -10.44 -6.26 -18.13
C LYS A 52 -11.18 -6.24 -16.81
N GLU A 53 -11.46 -7.41 -16.20
CA GLU A 53 -12.14 -7.43 -14.90
C GLU A 53 -11.26 -6.72 -13.87
N VAL A 54 -11.82 -5.81 -13.07
CA VAL A 54 -11.04 -5.13 -12.04
C VAL A 54 -11.25 -5.80 -10.69
N VAL A 55 -10.16 -6.03 -9.97
CA VAL A 55 -10.20 -6.59 -8.62
C VAL A 55 -9.51 -5.68 -7.62
N LEU A 56 -10.24 -5.36 -6.56
CA LEU A 56 -9.78 -4.55 -5.44
C LEU A 56 -9.51 -5.50 -4.27
N ILE A 57 -8.26 -5.64 -3.86
CA ILE A 57 -7.85 -6.60 -2.83
C ILE A 57 -7.40 -5.81 -1.60
N ASN A 58 -8.07 -6.03 -0.48
CA ASN A 58 -7.84 -5.31 0.78
C ASN A 58 -7.41 -6.30 1.87
N PRO A 59 -6.14 -6.73 1.88
CA PRO A 59 -5.63 -7.66 2.88
C PRO A 59 -5.28 -6.93 4.18
N SER A 60 -5.54 -7.57 5.32
CA SER A 60 -5.01 -7.15 6.64
C SER A 60 -3.51 -7.51 6.80
N ILE A 61 -2.71 -7.18 5.79
CA ILE A 61 -1.27 -7.44 5.70
C ILE A 61 -0.57 -6.14 5.35
N HIS A 62 0.51 -5.84 6.06
CA HIS A 62 1.43 -4.74 5.72
C HIS A 62 2.43 -5.22 4.66
N PHE A 63 2.82 -4.39 3.67
CA PHE A 63 3.66 -4.81 2.54
C PHE A 63 5.13 -4.48 2.75
N GLY A 64 5.71 -5.01 3.82
CA GLY A 64 7.09 -4.76 4.19
C GLY A 64 7.89 -6.04 4.50
N PRO A 65 9.12 -5.89 5.00
CA PRO A 65 9.74 -4.62 5.39
C PRO A 65 10.56 -3.94 4.27
N PHE A 66 11.10 -4.69 3.31
CA PHE A 66 11.86 -4.16 2.17
C PHE A 66 12.14 -5.23 1.12
N LYS A 67 12.38 -4.80 -0.13
CA LYS A 67 12.80 -5.64 -1.25
C LYS A 67 11.90 -6.87 -1.43
N ASP A 68 12.44 -8.06 -1.19
CA ASP A 68 11.78 -9.35 -1.35
C ASP A 68 11.62 -10.08 0.00
N VAL A 69 11.92 -9.42 1.12
CA VAL A 69 11.72 -9.97 2.46
C VAL A 69 10.23 -9.94 2.80
N GLY A 70 9.71 -11.06 3.29
CA GLY A 70 8.36 -11.12 3.84
C GLY A 70 7.27 -10.78 2.83
N SER A 71 6.29 -9.96 3.24
CA SER A 71 5.16 -9.53 2.40
C SER A 71 5.48 -8.37 1.44
N SER A 72 6.72 -7.89 1.37
CA SER A 72 7.08 -6.70 0.58
C SER A 72 6.69 -6.76 -0.91
N LYS A 73 6.62 -7.97 -1.49
CA LYS A 73 6.21 -8.19 -2.89
C LYS A 73 4.80 -8.75 -3.06
N LEU A 74 3.99 -8.80 -2.00
CA LEU A 74 2.65 -9.39 -2.08
C LEU A 74 1.75 -8.77 -3.17
N PRO A 75 1.71 -7.44 -3.38
CA PRO A 75 0.95 -6.84 -4.49
C PRO A 75 1.38 -7.38 -5.85
N TYR A 76 2.68 -7.54 -6.06
CA TYR A 76 3.27 -8.04 -7.31
C TYR A 76 2.95 -9.51 -7.55
N TYR A 77 3.04 -10.36 -6.51
CA TYR A 77 2.66 -11.76 -6.64
C TYR A 77 1.18 -11.91 -7.03
N LEU A 78 0.28 -11.10 -6.45
CA LEU A 78 -1.15 -11.12 -6.82
C LEU A 78 -1.36 -10.70 -8.28
N GLU A 79 -0.64 -9.69 -8.73
CA GLU A 79 -0.70 -9.23 -10.12
C GLU A 79 -0.18 -10.25 -11.12
N GLU A 80 0.98 -10.84 -10.85
CA GLU A 80 1.59 -11.86 -11.68
C GLU A 80 0.68 -13.11 -11.80
N GLU A 81 0.12 -13.58 -10.69
CA GLU A 81 -0.72 -14.78 -10.64
C GLU A 81 -2.11 -14.58 -11.28
N LEU A 82 -2.65 -13.36 -11.24
CA LEU A 82 -3.90 -13.02 -11.91
C LEU A 82 -3.70 -12.76 -13.41
N GLY A 83 -2.56 -12.18 -13.80
CA GLY A 83 -2.20 -11.90 -15.18
C GLY A 83 -3.04 -10.81 -15.84
N ASP A 84 -2.86 -10.66 -17.15
CA ASP A 84 -3.39 -9.51 -17.92
C ASP A 84 -4.91 -9.50 -18.10
N ASN A 85 -5.62 -10.56 -17.70
CA ASN A 85 -7.08 -10.58 -17.70
C ASN A 85 -7.69 -9.70 -16.60
N TYR A 86 -6.88 -9.31 -15.60
CA TYR A 86 -7.35 -8.58 -14.42
C TYR A 86 -6.65 -7.24 -14.21
N GLY A 87 -7.43 -6.19 -13.98
CA GLY A 87 -6.97 -4.92 -13.43
C GLY A 87 -6.88 -5.05 -11.93
N VAL A 88 -5.70 -5.33 -11.40
CA VAL A 88 -5.53 -5.61 -9.97
C VAL A 88 -5.10 -4.34 -9.24
N MET A 89 -5.79 -3.98 -8.16
CA MET A 89 -5.36 -2.95 -7.21
C MET A 89 -5.34 -3.55 -5.81
N VAL A 90 -4.16 -3.62 -5.20
CA VAL A 90 -3.97 -4.19 -3.85
C VAL A 90 -3.71 -3.05 -2.88
N PHE A 91 -4.66 -2.76 -2.01
CA PHE A 91 -4.61 -1.58 -1.16
C PHE A 91 -3.92 -1.85 0.16
N HIS A 92 -3.20 -0.84 0.66
CA HIS A 92 -2.76 -0.81 2.05
C HIS A 92 -3.99 -0.61 2.95
N THR A 93 -4.19 -1.50 3.92
CA THR A 93 -5.27 -1.37 4.92
C THR A 93 -4.67 -0.92 6.24
N PRO A 94 -5.46 -0.46 7.25
CA PRO A 94 -4.92 -0.15 8.56
C PRO A 94 -4.21 -1.36 9.14
N CYS A 95 -2.89 -1.36 9.05
CA CYS A 95 -2.01 -2.34 9.60
C CYS A 95 -0.62 -1.69 9.68
N SER A 96 0.07 -1.92 10.78
CA SER A 96 1.46 -1.50 10.93
C SER A 96 2.39 -2.68 10.65
N HIS A 97 3.69 -2.43 10.76
CA HIS A 97 4.73 -3.43 10.49
C HIS A 97 4.64 -4.73 11.31
N ASP A 98 3.90 -4.76 12.41
CA ASP A 98 3.62 -5.99 13.17
C ASP A 98 2.82 -7.02 12.35
N ARG A 99 2.08 -6.58 11.32
CA ARG A 99 1.33 -7.44 10.39
C ARG A 99 2.06 -7.73 9.07
N ASN A 100 3.37 -7.49 9.01
CA ASN A 100 4.19 -8.02 7.93
C ASN A 100 4.20 -9.55 8.00
N ILE A 101 4.01 -10.23 6.86
CA ILE A 101 4.30 -11.66 6.76
C ILE A 101 5.80 -11.85 6.89
N VAL A 102 6.21 -12.80 7.70
CA VAL A 102 7.63 -13.03 7.99
C VAL A 102 8.39 -13.56 6.76
N LYS A 103 7.80 -14.54 6.06
CA LYS A 103 8.46 -15.27 4.97
C LYS A 103 7.86 -14.93 3.61
N SER A 104 8.71 -14.58 2.67
CA SER A 104 8.34 -14.33 1.27
C SER A 104 7.66 -15.52 0.60
N GLN A 105 8.07 -16.74 0.93
CA GLN A 105 7.39 -17.95 0.45
C GLN A 105 5.96 -18.06 0.98
N ALA A 106 5.70 -17.65 2.24
CA ALA A 106 4.35 -17.62 2.79
C ALA A 106 3.49 -16.55 2.10
N ALA A 107 4.07 -15.38 1.78
CA ALA A 107 3.40 -14.35 0.99
C ALA A 107 3.02 -14.84 -0.41
N LYS A 108 3.90 -15.56 -1.11
CA LYS A 108 3.58 -16.22 -2.40
C LYS A 108 2.44 -17.23 -2.28
N ASN A 109 2.47 -18.08 -1.26
CA ASN A 109 1.41 -19.07 -1.03
C ASN A 109 0.06 -18.40 -0.73
N ILE A 110 0.07 -17.28 0.00
CA ILE A 110 -1.13 -16.47 0.24
C ILE A 110 -1.63 -15.85 -1.07
N ALA A 111 -0.75 -15.29 -1.91
CA ALA A 111 -1.12 -14.76 -3.21
C ALA A 111 -1.80 -15.82 -4.10
N LEU A 112 -1.30 -17.06 -4.11
CA LEU A 112 -1.93 -18.19 -4.83
C LEU A 112 -3.33 -18.51 -4.31
N LYS A 113 -3.52 -18.55 -2.99
CA LYS A 113 -4.83 -18.78 -2.36
C LYS A 113 -5.82 -17.67 -2.69
N LEU A 114 -5.40 -16.41 -2.60
CA LEU A 114 -6.22 -15.25 -2.93
C LEU A 114 -6.56 -15.22 -4.42
N THR A 115 -5.60 -15.50 -5.31
CA THR A 115 -5.82 -15.63 -6.76
C THR A 115 -6.85 -16.71 -7.06
N SER A 116 -6.76 -17.86 -6.40
CA SER A 116 -7.76 -18.93 -6.52
C SER A 116 -9.15 -18.47 -6.07
N ALA A 117 -9.23 -17.67 -5.00
CA ALA A 117 -10.47 -17.08 -4.52
C ALA A 117 -11.04 -16.01 -5.48
N VAL A 118 -10.18 -15.25 -6.16
CA VAL A 118 -10.56 -14.30 -7.22
C VAL A 118 -11.17 -15.05 -8.41
N LYS A 119 -10.48 -16.08 -8.91
CA LYS A 119 -10.89 -16.86 -10.08
C LYS A 119 -12.11 -17.76 -9.81
N SER A 120 -12.42 -18.05 -8.55
CA SER A 120 -13.62 -18.79 -8.15
C SER A 120 -14.90 -18.02 -8.52
N ARG A 121 -15.92 -18.75 -8.98
CA ARG A 121 -17.27 -18.23 -9.26
C ARG A 121 -18.19 -18.23 -8.03
N GLU A 122 -17.76 -18.86 -6.94
CA GLU A 122 -18.58 -19.06 -5.74
C GLU A 122 -18.17 -18.13 -4.60
N GLY A 123 -19.12 -17.86 -3.69
CA GLY A 123 -18.90 -17.09 -2.47
C GLY A 123 -18.78 -15.58 -2.69
N TYR A 124 -19.21 -15.09 -3.86
CA TYR A 124 -19.37 -13.67 -4.13
C TYR A 124 -20.81 -13.24 -3.83
N GLU A 125 -20.96 -12.11 -3.14
CA GLU A 125 -22.23 -11.44 -2.93
C GLU A 125 -22.29 -10.17 -3.79
N GLU A 126 -23.35 -10.01 -4.58
CA GLU A 126 -23.56 -8.82 -5.40
C GLU A 126 -23.92 -7.62 -4.51
N ILE A 127 -23.33 -6.48 -4.83
CA ILE A 127 -23.53 -5.22 -4.12
C ILE A 127 -23.78 -4.08 -5.10
N ASN A 128 -24.61 -3.15 -4.68
CA ASN A 128 -24.99 -1.99 -5.47
C ASN A 128 -24.35 -0.76 -4.87
N LEU A 129 -23.49 -0.10 -5.65
CA LEU A 129 -22.89 1.16 -5.27
C LEU A 129 -23.97 2.23 -5.13
N GLN A 130 -23.89 3.02 -4.07
CA GLN A 130 -24.70 4.19 -3.81
C GLN A 130 -23.86 5.45 -4.04
N LYS A 131 -24.38 6.64 -3.74
CA LYS A 131 -23.61 7.87 -3.92
C LYS A 131 -22.32 7.80 -3.08
N ILE A 132 -21.22 8.26 -3.68
CA ILE A 132 -19.93 8.39 -3.00
C ILE A 132 -19.93 9.69 -2.20
N HIS A 133 -19.40 9.64 -0.98
CA HIS A 133 -19.29 10.80 -0.11
C HIS A 133 -17.84 10.97 0.36
N ARG A 134 -17.40 12.22 0.50
CA ARG A 134 -16.19 12.55 1.25
C ARG A 134 -16.58 13.23 2.55
N ILE A 135 -16.18 12.62 3.65
CA ILE A 135 -16.39 13.15 4.99
C ILE A 135 -15.07 13.74 5.47
N VAL A 136 -15.14 14.87 6.16
CA VAL A 136 -13.98 15.47 6.82
C VAL A 136 -14.26 15.53 8.32
N LYS A 137 -13.39 14.89 9.10
CA LYS A 137 -13.42 14.92 10.56
C LYS A 137 -12.05 15.36 11.07
N ASP A 138 -12.00 16.53 11.69
CA ASP A 138 -10.75 17.22 12.02
C ASP A 138 -9.83 17.32 10.78
N SER A 139 -8.60 16.79 10.87
CA SER A 139 -7.65 16.73 9.76
C SER A 139 -7.79 15.49 8.87
N TRP A 140 -8.78 14.62 9.12
CA TRP A 140 -8.94 13.36 8.39
C TRP A 140 -9.98 13.49 7.30
N SER A 141 -9.63 13.05 6.10
CA SER A 141 -10.56 12.90 4.98
C SER A 141 -10.87 11.43 4.75
N LEU A 142 -12.16 11.12 4.64
CA LEU A 142 -12.68 9.79 4.44
C LEU A 142 -13.45 9.79 3.10
N PHE A 143 -12.87 9.20 2.07
CA PHE A 143 -13.52 8.98 0.78
C PHE A 143 -14.25 7.64 0.81
N THR A 144 -15.58 7.69 0.71
CA THR A 144 -16.46 6.56 1.07
C THR A 144 -17.22 6.03 -0.13
N LEU A 145 -17.01 4.76 -0.44
CA LEU A 145 -17.81 4.00 -1.39
C LEU A 145 -18.88 3.27 -0.58
N ARG A 146 -20.08 3.86 -0.55
CA ARG A 146 -21.23 3.27 0.12
C ARG A 146 -21.90 2.25 -0.79
N PHE A 147 -22.20 1.08 -0.24
CA PHE A 147 -22.99 0.06 -0.89
C PHE A 147 -24.28 -0.18 -0.09
N ASN A 148 -25.27 -0.80 -0.72
CA ASN A 148 -26.55 -1.15 -0.09
C ASN A 148 -26.42 -1.92 1.23
N ASN A 149 -25.36 -2.70 1.42
CA ASN A 149 -25.13 -3.49 2.63
C ASN A 149 -23.65 -3.47 3.09
N GLY A 150 -22.89 -2.45 2.72
CA GLY A 150 -21.49 -2.35 3.10
C GLY A 150 -20.88 -0.98 2.84
N LEU A 151 -19.63 -0.83 3.26
CA LEU A 151 -18.89 0.43 3.17
C LEU A 151 -17.40 0.15 2.93
N LEU A 152 -16.82 0.83 1.94
CA LEU A 152 -15.38 0.88 1.74
C LEU A 152 -14.91 2.32 1.98
N VAL A 153 -13.92 2.52 2.84
CA VAL A 153 -13.49 3.85 3.30
C VAL A 153 -12.01 4.02 3.08
N PHE A 154 -11.63 4.93 2.18
CA PHE A 154 -10.26 5.38 2.01
C PHE A 154 -10.01 6.55 2.95
N ILE A 155 -8.97 6.45 3.77
CA ILE A 155 -8.64 7.44 4.80
C ILE A 155 -7.27 8.02 4.51
N HIS A 156 -7.13 9.33 4.68
CA HIS A 156 -5.84 9.99 4.81
C HIS A 156 -5.96 11.27 5.65
N ASN A 157 -4.87 11.71 6.25
CA ASN A 157 -4.80 13.02 6.88
C ASN A 157 -4.49 14.07 5.81
N HIS A 158 -5.45 14.96 5.53
CA HIS A 158 -5.35 15.92 4.42
C HIS A 158 -4.66 17.24 4.81
N ILE A 159 -4.24 17.40 6.07
CA ILE A 159 -3.55 18.61 6.55
C ILE A 159 -2.08 18.31 6.87
N PHE A 160 -1.84 17.26 7.64
CA PHE A 160 -0.50 16.93 8.17
C PHE A 160 0.11 15.69 7.53
N GLY A 161 -0.66 14.94 6.74
CA GLY A 161 -0.29 13.60 6.28
C GLY A 161 -0.29 12.56 7.40
N ASN A 162 -0.07 11.30 7.03
CA ASN A 162 0.11 10.17 7.94
C ASN A 162 1.19 9.22 7.41
N ASP A 163 1.65 8.33 8.30
CA ASP A 163 2.32 7.07 7.93
C ASP A 163 1.28 5.95 8.07
N ASP A 164 1.63 4.81 8.65
CA ASP A 164 0.69 3.70 8.84
C ASP A 164 -0.50 4.05 9.75
N LEU A 165 -1.68 3.59 9.35
CA LEU A 165 -2.85 3.54 10.24
C LEU A 165 -2.86 2.25 11.08
N PRO A 166 -3.12 2.30 12.40
CA PRO A 166 -3.05 1.11 13.24
C PRO A 166 -4.24 0.16 13.02
N TYR A 167 -3.96 -1.15 13.14
CA TYR A 167 -4.95 -2.21 12.91
C TYR A 167 -6.20 -2.13 13.79
N ILE A 168 -6.14 -1.44 14.93
CA ILE A 168 -7.31 -1.17 15.78
C ILE A 168 -8.44 -0.46 15.03
N LEU A 169 -8.13 0.35 14.01
CA LEU A 169 -9.14 1.03 13.21
C LEU A 169 -10.03 0.06 12.43
N GLN A 170 -9.46 -1.01 11.88
CA GLN A 170 -10.28 -2.05 11.23
C GLN A 170 -11.16 -2.78 12.26
N LYS A 171 -10.67 -3.03 13.48
CA LYS A 171 -11.49 -3.63 14.56
C LYS A 171 -12.64 -2.72 14.99
N ILE A 172 -12.40 -1.41 15.06
CA ILE A 172 -13.44 -0.42 15.33
C ILE A 172 -14.49 -0.42 14.20
N ALA A 173 -14.06 -0.45 12.94
CA ALA A 173 -14.94 -0.56 11.79
C ALA A 173 -15.80 -1.83 11.83
N GLU A 174 -15.24 -2.97 12.25
CA GLU A 174 -16.00 -4.22 12.44
C GLU A 174 -17.06 -4.09 13.55
N THR A 175 -16.81 -3.32 14.61
CA THR A 175 -17.81 -3.05 15.66
C THR A 175 -19.01 -2.28 15.11
N TYR A 176 -18.76 -1.26 14.28
CA TYR A 176 -19.84 -0.52 13.60
C TYR A 176 -20.56 -1.38 12.56
N ARG A 177 -19.82 -2.24 11.84
CA ARG A 177 -20.40 -3.20 10.90
C ARG A 177 -21.44 -4.09 11.60
N GLU A 178 -21.10 -4.64 12.76
CA GLU A 178 -22.01 -5.49 13.55
C GLU A 178 -23.22 -4.72 14.05
N LYS A 179 -22.99 -3.55 14.65
CA LYS A 179 -24.05 -2.67 15.16
C LYS A 179 -25.08 -2.31 14.08
N LEU A 180 -24.62 -2.07 12.86
CA LEU A 180 -25.46 -1.65 11.73
C LEU A 180 -25.90 -2.81 10.82
N ASN A 181 -25.59 -4.06 11.20
CA ASN A 181 -25.87 -5.26 10.41
C ASN A 181 -25.40 -5.17 8.95
N LEU A 182 -24.23 -4.56 8.74
CA LEU A 182 -23.59 -4.50 7.43
C LEU A 182 -22.79 -5.78 7.16
N LYS A 183 -22.64 -6.12 5.88
CA LYS A 183 -21.84 -7.27 5.45
C LYS A 183 -20.33 -6.99 5.58
N PHE A 184 -19.91 -5.76 5.36
CA PHE A 184 -18.53 -5.32 5.54
C PHE A 184 -18.46 -3.82 5.84
N ILE A 185 -17.46 -3.43 6.64
CA ILE A 185 -16.88 -2.10 6.61
C ILE A 185 -15.38 -2.31 6.44
N GLN A 186 -14.84 -1.96 5.28
CA GLN A 186 -13.41 -2.11 5.01
C GLN A 186 -12.76 -0.73 5.00
N VAL A 187 -11.73 -0.57 5.83
CA VAL A 187 -10.92 0.64 5.85
C VAL A 187 -9.68 0.41 4.99
N ILE A 188 -9.31 1.43 4.23
CA ILE A 188 -8.10 1.53 3.41
C ILE A 188 -7.33 2.75 3.91
N ASP A 189 -6.06 2.58 4.18
CA ASP A 189 -5.14 3.71 4.33
C ASP A 189 -4.68 4.11 2.93
N SER A 190 -5.04 5.32 2.51
CA SER A 190 -4.68 5.79 1.17
C SER A 190 -3.16 5.95 1.05
N HIS A 191 -2.47 6.19 2.18
CA HIS A 191 -1.03 6.24 2.31
C HIS A 191 -0.33 7.18 1.30
N SER A 192 -1.02 8.24 0.87
CA SER A 192 -0.60 9.11 -0.24
C SER A 192 -0.26 10.55 0.17
N PHE A 193 -0.17 10.81 1.47
CA PHE A 193 0.31 12.08 2.01
C PHE A 193 1.16 11.77 3.24
N LYS A 194 2.49 11.81 3.06
CA LYS A 194 3.44 11.52 4.13
C LYS A 194 3.35 12.56 5.24
N GLY A 195 3.11 12.10 6.45
CA GLY A 195 3.13 12.89 7.66
C GLY A 195 3.74 12.17 8.85
N LEU A 196 3.59 12.78 10.03
CA LEU A 196 4.00 12.19 11.30
C LEU A 196 2.97 11.16 11.78
N GLU A 197 3.41 10.22 12.61
CA GLU A 197 2.55 9.27 13.33
C GLU A 197 1.80 9.98 14.48
N ASN A 198 0.90 10.91 14.16
CA ASN A 198 -0.02 11.50 15.15
C ASN A 198 -1.47 11.18 14.76
N ILE A 199 -1.97 10.06 15.27
CA ILE A 199 -3.24 9.49 14.83
C ILE A 199 -4.30 9.72 15.90
N ASN A 200 -5.27 10.58 15.57
CA ASN A 200 -6.47 10.75 16.38
C ASN A 200 -7.48 9.64 16.05
N ILE A 201 -7.41 8.54 16.81
CA ILE A 201 -8.30 7.38 16.64
C ILE A 201 -9.77 7.72 16.88
N GLU A 202 -10.07 8.64 17.80
CA GLU A 202 -11.44 9.04 18.11
C GLU A 202 -12.08 9.78 16.93
N ALA A 203 -11.34 10.70 16.30
CA ALA A 203 -11.80 11.40 15.10
C ALA A 203 -12.06 10.42 13.95
N LEU A 204 -11.15 9.47 13.72
CA LEU A 204 -11.31 8.43 12.70
C LEU A 204 -12.50 7.52 12.97
N ALA A 205 -12.66 7.06 14.22
CA ALA A 205 -13.80 6.25 14.64
C ALA A 205 -15.13 7.01 14.43
N SER A 206 -15.18 8.29 14.81
CA SER A 206 -16.35 9.14 14.58
C SER A 206 -16.64 9.34 13.09
N GLY A 207 -15.62 9.52 12.26
CA GLY A 207 -15.80 9.63 10.81
C GLY A 207 -16.30 8.33 10.16
N ILE A 208 -15.83 7.17 10.62
CA ILE A 208 -16.30 5.86 10.17
C ILE A 208 -17.76 5.63 10.59
N ASP A 209 -18.13 5.99 11.82
CA ASP A 209 -19.52 5.91 12.29
C ASP A 209 -20.42 6.81 11.44
N GLU A 210 -20.00 8.06 11.19
CA GLU A 210 -20.74 8.99 10.32
C GLU A 210 -20.92 8.39 8.92
N ALA A 211 -19.85 7.91 8.29
CA ALA A 211 -19.89 7.27 6.97
C ALA A 211 -20.84 6.08 6.90
N ALA A 212 -20.87 5.25 7.95
CA ALA A 212 -21.70 4.06 7.99
C ALA A 212 -23.19 4.39 8.16
N ASN A 213 -23.51 5.53 8.79
CA ASN A 213 -24.88 5.99 9.02
C ASN A 213 -25.42 6.94 7.94
N ILE A 214 -24.64 7.31 6.92
CA ILE A 214 -25.15 8.12 5.81
C ILE A 214 -26.29 7.38 5.10
N ASN A 215 -27.45 8.01 5.10
CA ASN A 215 -28.57 7.62 4.25
C ASN A 215 -28.28 8.07 2.82
N SER A 216 -27.81 7.15 1.98
CA SER A 216 -27.69 7.39 0.54
C SER A 216 -28.87 6.77 -0.21
N SER A 217 -29.40 7.50 -1.17
CA SER A 217 -30.30 6.94 -2.18
C SER A 217 -29.56 5.90 -3.02
N LYS A 218 -30.31 4.92 -3.53
CA LYS A 218 -29.79 3.96 -4.51
C LYS A 218 -29.40 4.73 -5.78
N ALA A 219 -28.20 4.49 -6.30
CA ALA A 219 -27.79 5.03 -7.59
C ALA A 219 -28.66 4.44 -8.71
N VAL A 220 -29.03 5.26 -9.69
CA VAL A 220 -29.85 4.81 -10.83
C VAL A 220 -28.98 4.17 -11.89
N ARG A 221 -27.80 4.74 -12.16
CA ARG A 221 -26.81 4.21 -13.11
C ARG A 221 -25.43 4.12 -12.47
N VAL A 222 -24.85 2.93 -12.49
CA VAL A 222 -23.47 2.68 -12.05
C VAL A 222 -22.67 2.15 -13.23
N MET A 223 -21.64 2.88 -13.60
CA MET A 223 -20.66 2.48 -14.60
C MET A 223 -19.27 2.55 -13.97
N ALA A 224 -18.36 1.71 -14.45
CA ALA A 224 -16.96 1.83 -14.10
C ALA A 224 -16.11 1.77 -15.36
N GLY A 225 -14.87 2.22 -15.26
CA GLY A 225 -13.88 2.13 -16.34
C GLY A 225 -12.48 2.04 -15.76
N TYR A 226 -11.59 1.36 -16.47
CA TYR A 226 -10.24 1.06 -16.00
C TYR A 226 -9.20 1.48 -17.04
N GLY A 227 -8.10 2.06 -16.56
CA GLY A 227 -7.02 2.54 -17.40
C GLY A 227 -5.67 2.36 -16.73
N GLU A 228 -4.66 2.06 -17.54
CA GLU A 228 -3.26 2.01 -17.14
C GLU A 228 -2.45 2.93 -18.07
N ALA A 229 -1.33 3.43 -17.57
CA ALA A 229 -0.36 4.14 -18.39
C ALA A 229 1.05 4.00 -17.81
N GLU A 230 2.04 3.89 -18.69
CA GLU A 230 3.45 3.84 -18.30
C GLU A 230 4.00 5.23 -17.98
N ILE A 231 4.88 5.27 -16.98
CA ILE A 231 5.67 6.45 -16.62
C ILE A 231 6.92 6.45 -17.49
N ASN A 232 6.92 7.27 -18.54
CA ASN A 232 8.01 7.38 -19.51
C ASN A 232 9.12 8.32 -19.03
N GLY A 233 9.79 7.95 -17.94
CA GLY A 233 10.91 8.72 -17.37
C GLY A 233 11.23 8.30 -15.94
N TYR A 234 12.33 8.83 -15.40
CA TYR A 234 12.68 8.59 -14.00
C TYR A 234 11.90 9.53 -13.08
N CYS A 235 11.18 8.94 -12.13
CA CYS A 235 10.52 9.67 -11.03
C CYS A 235 10.99 9.09 -9.70
N ARG A 236 11.52 9.93 -8.79
CA ARG A 236 11.95 9.50 -7.46
C ARG A 236 10.75 9.02 -6.65
N GLY A 237 10.90 7.86 -5.98
CA GLY A 237 9.87 7.27 -5.12
C GLY A 237 8.86 6.36 -5.83
N ILE A 238 9.04 6.12 -7.13
CA ILE A 238 8.24 5.16 -7.89
C ILE A 238 8.92 3.78 -7.90
N CYS A 239 8.21 2.76 -7.44
CA CYS A 239 8.68 1.37 -7.41
C CYS A 239 8.36 0.61 -8.72
N ARG A 240 7.26 0.97 -9.39
CA ARG A 240 6.89 0.43 -10.72
C ARG A 240 6.39 1.54 -11.63
N ASN A 241 6.90 1.59 -12.85
CA ASN A 241 6.64 2.65 -13.82
C ASN A 241 5.26 2.54 -14.52
N ILE A 242 4.21 2.21 -13.77
CA ILE A 242 2.83 2.13 -14.25
C ILE A 242 1.93 2.88 -13.28
N VAL A 243 0.95 3.62 -13.78
CA VAL A 243 -0.15 4.20 -13.00
C VAL A 243 -1.44 3.48 -13.38
N LYS A 244 -2.30 3.22 -12.40
CA LYS A 244 -3.63 2.65 -12.63
C LYS A 244 -4.70 3.67 -12.22
N ALA A 245 -5.78 3.75 -12.98
CA ALA A 245 -6.94 4.59 -12.69
C ALA A 245 -8.22 3.77 -12.79
N LEU A 246 -9.07 3.90 -11.78
CA LEU A 246 -10.44 3.36 -11.76
C LEU A 246 -11.41 4.54 -11.75
N THR A 247 -12.21 4.65 -12.80
CA THR A 247 -13.34 5.57 -12.87
C THR A 247 -14.59 4.88 -12.34
N LEU A 248 -15.32 5.56 -11.46
CA LEU A 248 -16.66 5.20 -11.04
C LEU A 248 -17.61 6.33 -11.42
N ARG A 249 -18.56 6.05 -12.29
CA ARG A 249 -19.59 7.00 -12.69
C ARG A 249 -20.91 6.59 -12.06
N ILE A 250 -21.45 7.49 -11.25
CA ILE A 250 -22.68 7.29 -10.48
C ILE A 250 -23.64 8.39 -10.91
N ASP A 251 -24.64 8.00 -11.68
CA ASP A 251 -25.53 8.92 -12.38
C ASP A 251 -24.73 9.89 -13.29
N ASP A 252 -24.67 11.17 -12.91
CA ASP A 252 -23.95 12.22 -13.65
C ASP A 252 -22.62 12.64 -12.97
N GLU A 253 -22.31 12.06 -11.82
CA GLU A 253 -21.09 12.33 -11.06
C GLU A 253 -19.98 11.33 -11.45
N VAL A 254 -18.74 11.83 -11.53
CA VAL A 254 -17.57 11.02 -11.92
C VAL A 254 -16.55 11.06 -10.79
N TYR A 255 -16.18 9.89 -10.30
CA TYR A 255 -15.21 9.70 -9.23
C TYR A 255 -14.01 8.91 -9.72
N LEU A 256 -12.82 9.22 -9.21
CA LEU A 256 -11.59 8.52 -9.57
C LEU A 256 -10.89 7.93 -8.35
N ILE A 257 -10.34 6.74 -8.52
CA ILE A 257 -9.29 6.19 -7.67
C ILE A 257 -8.03 6.08 -8.52
N ILE A 258 -6.98 6.79 -8.12
CA ILE A 258 -5.67 6.81 -8.79
C ILE A 258 -4.69 6.04 -7.92
N TYR A 259 -4.11 4.97 -8.47
CA TYR A 259 -3.20 4.08 -7.77
C TYR A 259 -1.79 4.22 -8.32
N ILE A 260 -0.85 4.57 -7.45
CA ILE A 260 0.55 4.86 -7.78
C ILE A 260 1.46 3.92 -6.99
N TYR A 261 2.36 3.20 -7.69
CA TYR A 261 3.34 2.31 -7.03
C TYR A 261 4.47 3.12 -6.39
N GLY A 262 4.25 3.53 -5.16
CA GLY A 262 5.28 4.07 -4.28
C GLY A 262 5.01 3.64 -2.85
N ASN A 263 5.92 3.98 -1.95
CA ASN A 263 5.71 3.83 -0.52
C ASN A 263 4.63 4.81 -0.07
N ASN A 264 4.99 6.08 0.17
CA ASN A 264 4.07 7.18 0.46
C ASN A 264 4.26 8.31 -0.58
N MET A 265 3.57 9.44 -0.45
CA MET A 265 3.64 10.56 -1.42
C MET A 265 3.72 11.93 -0.75
N ASP A 266 4.40 12.87 -1.41
CA ASP A 266 4.45 14.27 -0.98
C ASP A 266 3.06 14.93 -1.12
N GLY A 267 2.54 15.51 -0.03
CA GLY A 267 1.20 16.07 0.01
C GLY A 267 0.98 17.27 -0.92
N LYS A 268 1.98 18.14 -1.09
CA LYS A 268 1.86 19.29 -2.00
C LYS A 268 1.72 18.81 -3.45
N TYR A 269 2.49 17.79 -3.81
CA TYR A 269 2.36 17.18 -5.12
C TYR A 269 1.04 16.43 -5.28
N ARG A 270 0.55 15.72 -4.24
CA ARG A 270 -0.78 15.08 -4.25
C ARG A 270 -1.88 16.08 -4.57
N GLU A 271 -1.90 17.23 -3.88
CA GLU A 271 -2.87 18.30 -4.10
C GLU A 271 -2.76 18.89 -5.51
N LYS A 272 -1.53 19.16 -5.98
CA LYS A 272 -1.28 19.66 -7.34
C LYS A 272 -1.79 18.66 -8.40
N LEU A 273 -1.56 17.37 -8.19
CA LEU A 273 -1.99 16.30 -9.08
C LEU A 273 -3.52 16.24 -9.15
N ILE A 274 -4.21 16.23 -8.00
CA ILE A 274 -5.68 16.23 -7.92
C ILE A 274 -6.25 17.46 -8.65
N LYS A 275 -5.69 18.64 -8.40
CA LYS A 275 -6.12 19.88 -9.07
C LYS A 275 -5.99 19.75 -10.59
N THR A 276 -4.84 19.30 -11.07
CA THR A 276 -4.57 19.11 -12.51
C THR A 276 -5.61 18.17 -13.14
N VAL A 277 -5.85 17.01 -12.53
CA VAL A 277 -6.82 16.03 -13.05
C VAL A 277 -8.26 16.57 -13.03
N LYS A 278 -8.65 17.31 -11.99
CA LYS A 278 -9.99 17.93 -11.93
C LYS A 278 -10.19 18.97 -13.04
N GLU A 279 -9.17 19.78 -13.33
CA GLU A 279 -9.20 20.77 -14.41
C GLU A 279 -9.30 20.12 -15.80
N ASP A 280 -8.61 19.01 -16.03
CA ASP A 280 -8.59 18.32 -17.32
C ASP A 280 -9.87 17.51 -17.61
N PHE A 281 -10.48 16.85 -16.60
CA PHE A 281 -11.48 15.80 -16.82
C PHE A 281 -12.87 16.05 -16.21
N LYS A 282 -13.10 17.19 -15.53
CA LYS A 282 -14.38 17.54 -14.88
C LYS A 282 -14.92 16.43 -13.98
N VAL A 283 -14.09 15.96 -13.03
CA VAL A 283 -14.46 14.92 -12.07
C VAL A 283 -14.92 15.52 -10.75
N SER A 284 -15.89 14.88 -10.12
CA SER A 284 -16.51 15.29 -8.86
C SER A 284 -15.52 15.18 -7.70
N ASP A 285 -14.88 14.01 -7.58
CA ASP A 285 -13.90 13.75 -6.53
C ASP A 285 -12.86 12.70 -6.95
N ILE A 286 -11.69 12.74 -6.29
CA ILE A 286 -10.54 11.90 -6.59
C ILE A 286 -9.93 11.43 -5.28
N GLU A 287 -9.67 10.13 -5.18
CA GLU A 287 -8.77 9.58 -4.18
C GLU A 287 -7.47 9.12 -4.84
N VAL A 288 -6.34 9.56 -4.28
CA VAL A 288 -5.01 9.11 -4.71
C VAL A 288 -4.51 8.16 -3.64
N THR A 289 -3.98 7.01 -4.04
CA THR A 289 -3.49 6.01 -3.11
C THR A 289 -2.19 5.38 -3.60
N THR A 290 -1.36 5.01 -2.65
CA THR A 290 -0.22 4.13 -2.85
C THR A 290 -0.45 2.84 -2.04
N PRO A 291 0.18 1.72 -2.40
CA PRO A 291 0.04 0.50 -1.64
C PRO A 291 0.98 0.39 -0.44
N ASP A 292 1.71 1.45 -0.05
CA ASP A 292 2.84 1.31 0.88
C ASP A 292 3.90 0.35 0.31
N ASP A 293 4.37 0.63 -0.91
CA ASP A 293 5.30 -0.23 -1.63
C ASP A 293 6.73 -0.21 -1.03
N HIS A 294 7.08 -1.23 -0.25
CA HIS A 294 8.45 -1.43 0.22
C HIS A 294 9.35 -2.24 -0.74
N SER A 295 8.85 -2.71 -1.88
CA SER A 295 9.66 -3.54 -2.80
C SER A 295 10.86 -2.76 -3.38
N CYS A 296 10.73 -1.44 -3.48
CA CYS A 296 11.83 -0.54 -3.82
C CYS A 296 12.45 0.17 -2.60
N ALA A 297 12.06 -0.19 -1.37
CA ALA A 297 12.75 0.26 -0.17
C ALA A 297 14.13 -0.39 -0.03
N ALA A 298 15.01 0.24 0.75
CA ALA A 298 16.42 -0.13 0.87
C ALA A 298 17.12 -0.25 -0.50
N THR A 299 16.71 0.49 -1.53
CA THR A 299 17.42 0.54 -2.83
C THR A 299 18.43 1.68 -2.90
N SER A 300 18.44 2.57 -1.89
CA SER A 300 19.29 3.75 -1.86
C SER A 300 19.99 3.94 -0.51
N ILE A 301 21.15 4.59 -0.53
CA ILE A 301 22.02 4.80 0.63
C ILE A 301 21.49 5.93 1.54
N GLU A 302 20.69 6.86 1.00
CA GLU A 302 20.34 8.12 1.68
C GLU A 302 19.11 8.01 2.60
N SER A 303 18.19 7.09 2.31
CA SER A 303 16.93 6.95 3.05
C SER A 303 16.46 5.48 3.02
N PRO A 304 15.85 4.96 4.12
CA PRO A 304 15.28 3.61 4.14
C PRO A 304 14.25 3.42 3.03
N TYR A 305 13.51 4.47 2.66
CA TYR A 305 12.62 4.51 1.50
C TYR A 305 12.49 5.93 0.94
N TYR A 306 12.00 6.07 -0.29
CA TYR A 306 11.64 7.35 -0.88
C TYR A 306 10.13 7.47 -1.05
N ILE A 307 9.59 8.63 -0.71
CA ILE A 307 8.21 8.99 -1.06
C ILE A 307 8.14 9.48 -2.51
N VAL A 308 7.00 9.27 -3.14
CA VAL A 308 6.65 9.82 -4.46
C VAL A 308 6.72 11.34 -4.40
N ARG A 309 7.56 11.93 -5.27
CA ARG A 309 7.70 13.38 -5.39
C ARG A 309 7.17 13.87 -6.73
N GLU A 310 7.01 15.19 -6.82
CA GLU A 310 6.61 15.85 -8.04
C GLU A 310 7.47 15.42 -9.23
N CYS A 311 6.80 14.91 -10.26
CA CYS A 311 7.43 14.42 -11.48
C CYS A 311 6.50 14.70 -12.67
N PRO A 312 6.96 15.41 -13.71
CA PRO A 312 6.15 15.66 -14.91
C PRO A 312 5.72 14.36 -15.61
N TYR A 313 6.63 13.37 -15.71
CA TYR A 313 6.33 12.08 -16.35
C TYR A 313 5.23 11.31 -15.63
N LEU A 314 5.20 11.36 -14.30
CA LEU A 314 4.14 10.76 -13.49
C LEU A 314 2.81 11.49 -13.69
N THR A 315 2.83 12.82 -13.69
CA THR A 315 1.61 13.63 -13.92
C THR A 315 0.99 13.31 -15.28
N GLU A 316 1.82 13.19 -16.32
CA GLU A 316 1.36 12.80 -17.66
C GLU A 316 0.84 11.36 -17.71
N ALA A 317 1.51 10.41 -17.05
CA ALA A 317 1.01 9.04 -16.96
C ALA A 317 -0.34 8.97 -16.23
N VAL A 318 -0.52 9.73 -15.15
CA VAL A 318 -1.81 9.83 -14.45
C VAL A 318 -2.89 10.37 -15.37
N ARG A 319 -2.64 11.47 -16.11
CA ARG A 319 -3.59 12.01 -17.08
C ARG A 319 -4.01 10.97 -18.12
N LYS A 320 -3.04 10.23 -18.69
CA LYS A 320 -3.30 9.16 -19.66
C LYS A 320 -4.09 7.99 -19.08
N ALA A 321 -3.74 7.53 -17.88
CA ALA A 321 -4.45 6.45 -17.21
C ALA A 321 -5.91 6.86 -16.93
N VAL A 322 -6.14 8.09 -16.47
CA VAL A 322 -7.47 8.66 -16.24
C VAL A 322 -8.26 8.74 -17.55
N GLU A 323 -7.67 9.31 -18.60
CA GLU A 323 -8.29 9.40 -19.93
C GLU A 323 -8.72 8.01 -20.44
N ASN A 324 -7.82 7.03 -20.34
CA ASN A 324 -8.10 5.64 -20.71
C ASN A 324 -9.24 5.05 -19.87
N SER A 325 -9.25 5.29 -18.55
CA SER A 325 -10.30 4.78 -17.66
C SER A 325 -11.67 5.39 -17.97
N ILE A 326 -11.74 6.69 -18.31
CA ILE A 326 -12.99 7.37 -18.64
C ILE A 326 -13.51 6.91 -20.01
N LYS A 327 -12.63 6.76 -21.02
CA LYS A 327 -13.03 6.28 -22.35
C LYS A 327 -13.58 4.85 -22.32
N ASN A 328 -13.07 4.01 -21.42
CA ASN A 328 -13.44 2.61 -21.31
C ASN A 328 -14.56 2.36 -20.27
N THR A 329 -15.40 3.36 -19.97
CA THR A 329 -16.51 3.14 -19.04
C THR A 329 -17.62 2.29 -19.64
N SER A 330 -18.09 1.30 -18.89
CA SER A 330 -19.26 0.48 -19.23
C SER A 330 -20.13 0.24 -18.00
N THR A 331 -21.34 -0.28 -18.20
CA THR A 331 -22.17 -0.80 -17.10
C THR A 331 -21.46 -1.99 -16.47
N VAL A 332 -21.40 -2.01 -15.15
CA VAL A 332 -20.67 -3.03 -14.40
C VAL A 332 -21.53 -3.71 -13.35
N LYS A 333 -21.12 -4.94 -13.01
CA LYS A 333 -21.57 -5.65 -11.82
C LYS A 333 -20.45 -5.59 -10.79
N ILE A 334 -20.78 -5.26 -9.53
CA ILE A 334 -19.83 -5.27 -8.43
C ILE A 334 -20.22 -6.36 -7.44
N GLU A 335 -19.26 -7.20 -7.10
CA GLU A 335 -19.42 -8.27 -6.12
C GLU A 335 -18.29 -8.23 -5.11
N PHE A 336 -18.51 -8.72 -3.90
CA PHE A 336 -17.44 -8.86 -2.92
C PHE A 336 -17.40 -10.27 -2.32
N LYS A 337 -16.23 -10.62 -1.78
CA LYS A 337 -15.95 -11.87 -1.08
C LYS A 337 -14.97 -11.63 0.05
N LYS A 338 -15.19 -12.25 1.20
CA LYS A 338 -14.22 -12.27 2.30
C LYS A 338 -13.47 -13.60 2.30
N VAL A 339 -12.16 -13.53 2.54
CA VAL A 339 -11.26 -14.68 2.63
C VAL A 339 -10.44 -14.54 3.90
N SER A 340 -10.44 -15.58 4.74
CA SER A 340 -9.63 -15.65 5.95
C SER A 340 -8.59 -16.76 5.81
N ILE A 341 -7.33 -16.43 6.05
CA ILE A 341 -6.22 -17.38 6.03
C ILE A 341 -5.62 -17.42 7.43
N SER A 342 -5.85 -18.51 8.15
CA SER A 342 -5.32 -18.72 9.49
C SER A 342 -3.89 -19.25 9.48
N ASN A 343 -3.25 -19.21 10.66
CA ASN A 343 -1.91 -19.73 10.91
C ASN A 343 -0.83 -19.04 10.08
N VAL A 344 -0.90 -17.71 9.96
CA VAL A 344 0.11 -16.91 9.25
C VAL A 344 1.14 -16.38 10.25
N GLU A 345 2.43 -16.63 9.97
CA GLU A 345 3.53 -16.03 10.73
C GLU A 345 3.65 -14.54 10.38
N LEU A 346 3.28 -13.70 11.33
CA LEU A 346 3.42 -12.24 11.28
C LEU A 346 4.59 -11.80 12.16
N MET A 347 5.24 -10.69 11.78
CA MET A 347 6.42 -10.18 12.48
C MET A 347 6.13 -9.82 13.95
N GLY A 348 4.94 -9.31 14.25
CA GLY A 348 4.59 -8.88 15.60
C GLY A 348 5.47 -7.73 16.12
N GLY A 349 5.17 -7.24 17.33
CA GLY A 349 5.84 -6.07 17.88
C GLY A 349 7.33 -6.27 18.21
N TYR A 350 7.79 -7.51 18.44
CA TYR A 350 9.20 -7.78 18.77
C TYR A 350 10.10 -7.68 17.53
N VAL A 351 9.72 -8.32 16.43
CA VAL A 351 10.49 -8.27 15.18
C VAL A 351 10.53 -6.83 14.66
N TRP A 352 9.46 -6.07 14.82
CA TRP A 352 9.47 -4.64 14.49
C TRP A 352 10.55 -3.86 15.24
N LYS A 353 10.74 -4.11 16.54
CA LYS A 353 11.82 -3.48 17.31
C LYS A 353 13.20 -3.87 16.77
N LEU A 354 13.37 -5.09 16.28
CA LEU A 354 14.62 -5.52 15.63
C LEU A 354 14.83 -4.78 14.29
N LEU A 355 13.78 -4.57 13.51
CA LEU A 355 13.83 -3.80 12.26
C LEU A 355 14.21 -2.34 12.52
N LYS A 356 13.56 -1.65 13.47
CA LYS A 356 13.96 -0.29 13.87
C LYS A 356 15.42 -0.22 14.30
N ALA A 357 15.87 -1.18 15.12
CA ALA A 357 17.27 -1.24 15.53
C ALA A 357 18.21 -1.46 14.33
N LEU A 358 17.81 -2.29 13.37
CA LEU A 358 18.57 -2.51 12.12
C LEU A 358 18.61 -1.26 11.24
N GLU A 359 17.53 -0.47 11.16
CA GLU A 359 17.53 0.80 10.42
C GLU A 359 18.47 1.82 11.06
N GLU A 360 18.42 1.98 12.39
CA GLU A 360 19.31 2.87 13.12
C GLU A 360 20.78 2.45 13.03
N ILE A 361 21.06 1.15 13.21
CA ILE A 361 22.42 0.59 13.10
C ILE A 361 22.88 0.64 11.66
N GLY A 362 22.03 0.29 10.71
CA GLY A 362 22.32 0.29 9.27
C GLY A 362 22.78 1.66 8.82
N GLY A 363 22.01 2.72 9.10
CA GLY A 363 22.40 4.10 8.75
C GLY A 363 23.77 4.51 9.32
N LYS A 364 24.11 4.06 10.53
CA LYS A 364 25.43 4.32 11.16
C LYS A 364 26.54 3.44 10.56
N ALA A 365 26.28 2.15 10.38
CA ALA A 365 27.21 1.18 9.83
C ALA A 365 27.58 1.50 8.38
N PHE A 366 26.62 1.97 7.58
CA PHE A 366 26.86 2.44 6.21
C PHE A 366 27.77 3.66 6.18
N LYS A 367 27.52 4.66 7.03
CA LYS A 367 28.42 5.82 7.15
C LYS A 367 29.83 5.38 7.51
N LEU A 368 29.97 4.46 8.47
CA LEU A 368 31.26 3.92 8.89
C LEU A 368 31.97 3.15 7.77
N LEU A 369 31.27 2.28 7.04
CA LEU A 369 31.80 1.53 5.90
C LEU A 369 32.28 2.49 4.78
N PHE A 370 31.48 3.52 4.47
CA PHE A 370 31.84 4.48 3.43
C PHE A 370 33.05 5.32 3.85
N THR A 371 33.10 5.75 5.12
CA THR A 371 34.29 6.41 5.67
C THR A 371 35.51 5.51 5.66
N SER A 372 35.37 4.22 5.96
CA SER A 372 36.51 3.29 5.95
C SER A 372 37.02 3.02 4.53
N ILE A 373 36.12 2.91 3.54
CA ILE A 373 36.49 2.82 2.12
C ILE A 373 37.26 4.07 1.70
N ILE A 374 36.74 5.27 1.98
CA ILE A 374 37.42 6.54 1.67
C ILE A 374 38.80 6.60 2.34
N LEU A 375 38.88 6.26 3.63
CA LEU A 375 40.14 6.24 4.38
C LEU A 375 41.13 5.23 3.79
N THR A 376 40.66 4.08 3.31
CA THR A 376 41.49 3.06 2.65
C THR A 376 42.01 3.56 1.31
N TYR A 377 41.20 4.27 0.53
CA TYR A 377 41.66 4.90 -0.72
C TYR A 377 42.69 6.00 -0.46
N ILE A 378 42.44 6.87 0.53
CA ILE A 378 43.37 7.94 0.91
C ILE A 378 44.68 7.34 1.42
N SER A 379 44.63 6.34 2.30
CA SER A 379 45.85 5.71 2.84
C SER A 379 46.66 5.04 1.73
N THR A 380 46.00 4.32 0.82
CA THR A 380 46.64 3.69 -0.34
C THR A 380 47.29 4.74 -1.26
N TYR A 381 46.61 5.86 -1.51
CA TYR A 381 47.16 6.96 -2.29
C TYR A 381 48.40 7.59 -1.64
N ILE A 382 48.34 7.86 -0.32
CA ILE A 382 49.47 8.42 0.43
C ILE A 382 50.67 7.46 0.40
N ILE A 383 50.44 6.17 0.63
CA ILE A 383 51.49 5.15 0.59
C ILE A 383 52.15 5.13 -0.79
N ASN A 384 51.37 5.08 -1.87
CA ASN A 384 51.90 5.08 -3.24
C ASN A 384 52.66 6.37 -3.57
N TYR A 385 52.19 7.53 -3.11
CA TYR A 385 52.87 8.81 -3.31
C TYR A 385 54.22 8.87 -2.57
N LEU A 386 54.30 8.34 -1.35
CA LEU A 386 55.54 8.27 -0.58
C LEU A 386 56.54 7.30 -1.22
N LEU A 387 56.09 6.14 -1.70
CA LEU A 387 56.93 5.17 -2.41
C LEU A 387 57.44 5.67 -3.77
N ALA A 388 56.73 6.59 -4.44
CA ALA A 388 57.17 7.17 -5.70
C ALA A 388 58.20 8.31 -5.53
N LYS A 389 58.40 8.81 -4.31
CA LYS A 389 59.32 9.92 -3.98
C LYS A 389 60.59 9.50 -3.23
N GLY A 390 60.62 8.29 -2.67
CA GLY A 390 61.82 7.67 -2.08
C GLY A 390 62.44 6.70 -3.06
#